data_AF-A0A847TT44-F1
#
_entry.id   AF-A0A847TT44-F1
#
_cell.length_a   1.000
_cell.length_b   1.000
_cell.length_c   1.000
_cell.angle_alpha   90.00
_cell.angle_beta   90.00
_cell.angle_gamma   90.00
#
_symmetry.space_group_name_H-M   'P 1'
#
loop_
_entity.id
_entity.type
_entity.pdbx_description
1 polymer ?
#
loop_
_entity_poly.entity_id
_entity_poly.type
_entity_poly.pdbx_seq_one_letter_code
_entity_poly.pdbx_strand_id
1 'polypeptide(L)'
;MSRSRWSVAPRNGTLLGLVVLVTLAGCSGLLVSEDATPTVSETATPTAVESQTATPTATPTATETATPTPTATETPTPTPTPSPTETATQTPDDTLSSDNPWGQEIVPVRINDSADDGRNTTALTLRTIDYWNANIERYTDFEYRFVLAEDPDDARVEVQFRESVDRCDEQETNVAGCAAYLHEGTRARDLEVAAVESQGSNAGVLATTRHEFGHLVGLNHSDEPLDLMAQRYEGDIRDATDRPFPWYGDTLHVAVEPDTIDGDPAVVREQVRHAVEYYDAGADGTVPENVSVVVSDEPEFAEVVVTNDSERGCTVTDGSGALRSVRNLDTDERAELYTRMVVCIGPVGEDAVGWHTGYWLGSAFGLESGERAAVFQDADYGERRSEWWE
;
A
#
# COMPACT_ATOMS: atom_id res chain seq x y z
N MET A 1 28.17 -57.94 -7.53
CA MET A 1 27.69 -56.82 -8.37
C MET A 1 26.18 -56.73 -8.20
N SER A 2 25.69 -55.83 -7.36
CA SER A 2 24.27 -55.48 -7.31
C SER A 2 24.20 -53.99 -6.97
N ARG A 3 23.68 -53.19 -7.89
CA ARG A 3 23.56 -51.73 -7.76
C ARG A 3 22.20 -51.43 -7.12
N SER A 4 22.20 -50.89 -5.91
CA SER A 4 21.01 -50.28 -5.29
C SER A 4 20.81 -48.88 -5.87
N ARG A 5 19.75 -48.72 -6.66
CA ARG A 5 19.28 -47.44 -7.18
C ARG A 5 18.59 -46.66 -6.06
N TRP A 6 19.08 -45.46 -5.78
CA TRP A 6 18.38 -44.45 -5.00
C TRP A 6 17.30 -43.83 -5.88
N SER A 7 16.05 -43.86 -5.43
CA SER A 7 14.96 -43.10 -6.05
C SER A 7 14.86 -41.77 -5.32
N VAL A 8 15.26 -40.70 -5.99
CA VAL A 8 14.97 -39.32 -5.58
C VAL A 8 13.50 -39.08 -5.93
N ALA A 9 12.67 -38.85 -4.92
CA ALA A 9 11.30 -38.37 -5.11
C ALA A 9 11.34 -36.86 -5.39
N PRO A 10 10.50 -36.35 -6.32
CA PRO A 10 10.48 -34.93 -6.64
C PRO A 10 9.91 -34.11 -5.49
N ARG A 11 10.55 -32.97 -5.22
CA ARG A 11 10.08 -31.92 -4.33
C ARG A 11 8.89 -31.21 -4.99
N ASN A 12 7.69 -31.38 -4.45
CA ASN A 12 6.58 -30.48 -4.74
C ASN A 12 6.75 -29.28 -3.79
N GLY A 13 7.28 -28.18 -4.32
CA GLY A 13 7.27 -26.90 -3.63
C GLY A 13 5.88 -26.28 -3.76
N THR A 14 5.21 -26.06 -2.62
CA THR A 14 4.04 -25.21 -2.55
C THR A 14 4.55 -23.77 -2.43
N LEU A 15 4.41 -22.97 -3.50
CA LEU A 15 4.64 -21.54 -3.45
C LEU A 15 3.55 -20.91 -2.55
N LEU A 16 3.93 -20.16 -1.52
CA LEU A 16 3.10 -19.04 -1.06
C LEU A 16 3.16 -18.01 -2.20
N GLY A 17 2.15 -18.02 -3.07
CA GLY A 17 2.18 -17.26 -4.31
C GLY A 17 1.88 -15.79 -4.08
N LEU A 18 2.89 -14.93 -4.11
CA LEU A 18 2.71 -13.53 -4.49
C LEU A 18 2.23 -13.53 -5.96
N VAL A 19 0.93 -13.52 -6.19
CA VAL A 19 0.34 -13.46 -7.54
C VAL A 19 0.43 -12.01 -8.02
N VAL A 20 1.30 -11.75 -8.99
CA VAL A 20 1.38 -10.46 -9.68
C VAL A 20 0.43 -10.50 -10.88
N LEU A 21 -0.69 -9.79 -10.78
CA LEU A 21 -1.65 -9.63 -11.88
C LEU A 21 -1.33 -8.36 -12.67
N VAL A 22 -1.10 -8.50 -13.98
CA VAL A 22 -0.92 -7.36 -14.90
C VAL A 22 -2.23 -7.07 -15.61
N THR A 23 -2.72 -5.84 -15.48
CA THR A 23 -3.90 -5.35 -16.22
C THR A 23 -3.49 -4.15 -17.07
N LEU A 24 -3.95 -4.10 -18.33
CA LEU A 24 -3.58 -3.07 -19.30
C LEU A 24 -4.81 -2.25 -19.69
N ALA A 25 -4.63 -0.93 -19.77
CA ALA A 25 -5.58 0.00 -20.35
C ALA A 25 -4.91 0.61 -21.58
N GLY A 26 -5.19 0.02 -22.74
CA GLY A 26 -4.67 0.45 -24.03
C GLY A 26 -5.77 0.41 -25.09
N CYS A 27 -6.05 1.56 -25.70
CA CYS A 27 -6.84 1.63 -26.92
C CYS A 27 -5.95 1.25 -28.10
N SER A 28 -5.98 -0.02 -28.51
CA SER A 28 -5.47 -0.41 -29.83
C SER A 28 -6.42 0.13 -30.90
N GLY A 29 -6.07 1.27 -31.50
CA GLY A 29 -6.67 1.73 -32.74
C GLY A 29 -6.39 0.72 -33.86
N LEU A 30 -7.36 -0.12 -34.18
CA LEU A 30 -7.25 -1.09 -35.26
C LEU A 30 -7.54 -0.41 -36.60
N LEU A 31 -6.57 -0.49 -37.51
CA LEU A 31 -6.67 -0.06 -38.89
C LEU A 31 -7.80 -0.81 -39.61
N VAL A 32 -8.70 -0.04 -40.22
CA VAL A 32 -9.79 -0.51 -41.09
C VAL A 32 -9.21 -0.94 -42.45
N SER A 33 -9.59 -2.11 -42.95
CA SER A 33 -9.73 -2.35 -44.40
C SER A 33 -10.78 -3.42 -44.69
N GLU A 34 -11.82 -2.97 -45.39
CA GLU A 34 -12.68 -3.62 -46.40
C GLU A 34 -13.14 -5.09 -46.22
N ASP A 35 -14.45 -5.30 -46.09
CA ASP A 35 -15.32 -5.66 -47.22
C ASP A 35 -16.75 -6.00 -46.72
N ALA A 36 -17.71 -5.10 -46.95
CA ALA A 36 -19.14 -5.44 -46.91
C ALA A 36 -19.98 -4.37 -47.64
N THR A 37 -20.50 -4.81 -48.79
CA THR A 37 -21.45 -4.16 -49.70
C THR A 37 -22.62 -3.44 -48.98
N PRO A 38 -23.01 -2.22 -49.39
CA PRO A 38 -24.04 -1.43 -48.71
C PRO A 38 -25.46 -1.91 -49.01
N THR A 39 -26.28 -2.03 -47.96
CA THR A 39 -27.74 -2.12 -48.08
C THR A 39 -28.30 -0.69 -48.15
N VAL A 40 -28.95 -0.35 -49.26
CA VAL A 40 -29.64 0.93 -49.45
C VAL A 40 -30.81 1.01 -48.47
N SER A 41 -30.72 1.91 -47.50
CA SER A 41 -31.83 2.29 -46.63
C SER A 41 -32.29 3.70 -47.03
N GLU A 42 -33.59 3.86 -47.24
CA GLU A 42 -34.17 5.05 -47.85
C GLU A 42 -33.90 6.33 -47.03
N THR A 43 -33.49 7.36 -47.77
CA THR A 43 -33.18 8.70 -47.29
C THR A 43 -34.46 9.44 -46.88
N ALA A 44 -34.65 9.65 -45.57
CA ALA A 44 -35.59 10.65 -45.08
C ALA A 44 -35.02 12.06 -45.32
N THR A 45 -35.78 12.89 -46.04
CA THR A 45 -35.47 14.30 -46.31
C THR A 45 -35.36 15.11 -45.01
N PRO A 46 -34.23 15.79 -44.72
CA PRO A 46 -34.18 16.71 -43.60
C PRO A 46 -35.00 17.97 -43.92
N THR A 47 -35.92 18.29 -43.03
CA THR A 47 -36.64 19.58 -43.03
C THR A 47 -35.66 20.68 -42.62
N ALA A 48 -35.58 21.75 -43.41
CA ALA A 48 -34.74 22.91 -43.11
C ALA A 48 -35.18 23.55 -41.77
N VAL A 49 -34.30 23.54 -40.78
CA VAL A 49 -34.45 24.29 -39.53
C VAL A 49 -33.89 25.68 -39.76
N GLU A 50 -34.71 26.71 -39.51
CA GLU A 50 -34.30 28.11 -39.60
C GLU A 50 -33.09 28.39 -38.72
N SER A 51 -32.08 29.02 -39.33
CA SER A 51 -30.89 29.52 -38.66
C SER A 51 -31.26 30.69 -37.73
N GLN A 52 -31.25 30.43 -36.43
CA GLN A 52 -31.34 31.50 -35.43
C GLN A 52 -30.01 32.27 -35.41
N THR A 53 -30.09 33.57 -35.61
CA THR A 53 -28.98 34.51 -35.53
C THR A 53 -28.54 34.64 -34.08
N ALA A 54 -27.31 34.24 -33.77
CA ALA A 54 -26.71 34.44 -32.44
C ALA A 54 -26.55 35.95 -32.17
N THR A 55 -27.13 36.41 -31.08
CA THR A 55 -26.94 37.76 -30.54
C THR A 55 -25.55 37.81 -29.86
N PRO A 56 -24.73 38.85 -30.08
CA PRO A 56 -23.40 38.92 -29.45
C PRO A 56 -23.55 39.07 -27.93
N THR A 57 -23.05 38.08 -27.19
CA THR A 57 -22.91 38.11 -25.73
C THR A 57 -21.80 39.08 -25.35
N ALA A 58 -22.09 40.00 -24.43
CA ALA A 58 -21.12 40.96 -23.92
C ALA A 58 -19.96 40.24 -23.20
N THR A 59 -18.74 40.51 -23.64
CA THR A 59 -17.51 40.03 -22.98
C THR A 59 -17.41 40.63 -21.57
N PRO A 60 -17.25 39.81 -20.51
CA PRO A 60 -17.03 40.33 -19.18
C PRO A 60 -15.66 41.05 -19.14
N THR A 61 -15.67 42.26 -18.59
CA THR A 61 -14.45 43.04 -18.36
C THR A 61 -13.75 42.47 -17.12
N ALA A 62 -12.49 42.06 -17.27
CA ALA A 62 -11.67 41.59 -16.16
C ALA A 62 -11.59 42.68 -15.08
N THR A 63 -12.06 42.35 -13.88
CA THR A 63 -11.90 43.19 -12.70
C THR A 63 -10.55 42.87 -12.10
N GLU A 64 -9.67 43.88 -11.93
CA GLU A 64 -8.37 43.68 -11.31
C GLU A 64 -8.54 43.24 -9.85
N THR A 65 -8.14 41.99 -9.58
CA THR A 65 -8.07 41.44 -8.23
C THR A 65 -6.84 42.01 -7.53
N ALA A 66 -7.04 42.71 -6.41
CA ALA A 66 -5.95 43.25 -5.61
C ALA A 66 -5.04 42.13 -5.11
N THR A 67 -3.74 42.22 -5.44
CA THR A 67 -2.71 41.30 -4.97
C THR A 67 -2.57 41.42 -3.45
N PRO A 68 -2.68 40.33 -2.67
CA PRO A 68 -2.48 40.39 -1.23
C PRO A 68 -1.03 40.77 -0.92
N THR A 69 -0.86 41.72 0.01
CA THR A 69 0.46 42.12 0.51
C THR A 69 1.02 40.97 1.36
N PRO A 70 2.29 40.55 1.18
CA PRO A 70 2.87 39.47 1.97
C PRO A 70 2.89 39.86 3.45
N THR A 71 2.19 39.08 4.26
CA THR A 71 2.25 39.18 5.72
C THR A 71 3.55 38.52 6.17
N ALA A 72 4.35 39.23 6.96
CA ALA A 72 5.59 38.69 7.50
C ALA A 72 5.29 37.49 8.39
N THR A 73 5.71 36.30 7.96
CA THR A 73 5.67 35.07 8.74
C THR A 73 6.64 35.20 9.91
N GLU A 74 6.14 35.13 11.14
CA GLU A 74 7.02 35.10 12.32
C GLU A 74 7.91 33.85 12.25
N THR A 75 9.21 34.07 12.40
CA THR A 75 10.21 33.00 12.45
C THR A 75 9.99 32.20 13.73
N PRO A 76 9.84 30.86 13.66
CA PRO A 76 9.65 30.06 14.86
C PRO A 76 10.85 30.21 15.78
N THR A 77 10.58 30.54 17.03
CA THR A 77 11.60 30.56 18.08
C THR A 77 12.06 29.12 18.30
N PRO A 78 13.38 28.83 18.35
CA PRO A 78 13.86 27.47 18.54
C PRO A 78 13.36 26.91 19.87
N THR A 79 12.56 25.84 19.79
CA THR A 79 12.14 25.04 20.93
C THR A 79 13.39 24.46 21.60
N PRO A 80 13.55 24.59 22.93
CA PRO A 80 14.71 24.01 23.61
C PRO A 80 14.72 22.49 23.39
N THR A 81 15.86 21.98 22.92
CA THR A 81 16.14 20.56 22.79
C THR A 81 15.92 19.89 24.17
N PRO A 82 15.10 18.83 24.27
CA PRO A 82 14.95 18.13 25.53
C PRO A 82 16.31 17.59 25.98
N SER A 83 16.67 17.88 27.23
CA SER A 83 17.82 17.26 27.88
C SER A 83 17.59 15.75 27.94
N PRO A 84 18.63 14.89 27.74
CA PRO A 84 18.48 13.46 27.96
C PRO A 84 17.95 13.24 29.38
N THR A 85 16.81 12.56 29.46
CA THR A 85 16.28 12.08 30.74
C THR A 85 17.14 10.89 31.12
N GLU A 86 17.79 10.94 32.28
CA GLU A 86 18.52 9.78 32.79
C GLU A 86 17.51 8.63 32.99
N THR A 87 17.64 7.58 32.18
CA THR A 87 16.89 6.33 32.36
C THR A 87 17.35 5.69 33.66
N ALA A 88 16.47 5.70 34.66
CA ALA A 88 16.70 5.01 35.91
C ALA A 88 16.87 3.50 35.64
N THR A 89 17.94 2.91 36.16
CA THR A 89 18.09 1.45 36.26
C THR A 89 16.89 0.88 37.03
N GLN A 90 16.11 0.02 36.38
CA GLN A 90 14.83 -0.48 36.91
C GLN A 90 15.06 -1.28 38.21
N THR A 91 14.33 -0.88 39.25
CA THR A 91 14.01 -1.73 40.40
C THR A 91 12.77 -2.54 39.99
N PRO A 92 12.65 -3.85 40.28
CA PRO A 92 11.43 -4.60 39.98
C PRO A 92 10.22 -3.87 40.57
N ASP A 93 9.26 -3.49 39.72
CA ASP A 93 8.03 -2.89 40.21
C ASP A 93 7.14 -4.00 40.75
N ASP A 94 6.90 -4.01 42.07
CA ASP A 94 6.07 -5.00 42.76
C ASP A 94 4.57 -4.89 42.35
N THR A 95 4.23 -3.97 41.45
CA THR A 95 2.89 -3.85 40.82
C THR A 95 2.75 -4.62 39.52
N LEU A 96 3.83 -5.10 38.90
CA LEU A 96 3.76 -5.87 37.66
C LEU A 96 3.09 -7.22 37.90
N SER A 97 2.10 -7.56 37.07
CA SER A 97 1.47 -8.88 37.12
C SER A 97 2.52 -9.98 36.96
N SER A 98 2.46 -11.01 37.82
CA SER A 98 3.34 -12.17 37.72
C SER A 98 3.16 -12.96 36.43
N ASP A 99 2.03 -12.75 35.76
CA ASP A 99 1.67 -13.41 34.51
C ASP A 99 2.13 -12.61 33.27
N ASN A 100 2.68 -11.39 33.45
CA ASN A 100 3.28 -10.62 32.35
C ASN A 100 4.45 -11.43 31.74
N PRO A 101 4.36 -11.82 30.45
CA PRO A 101 5.38 -12.67 29.81
C PRO A 101 6.78 -12.04 29.82
N TRP A 102 6.87 -10.71 29.79
CA TRP A 102 8.13 -9.96 29.76
C TRP A 102 8.75 -9.78 31.14
N GLY A 103 7.92 -9.76 32.20
CA GLY A 103 8.37 -9.45 33.55
C GLY A 103 8.94 -8.03 33.73
N GLN A 104 8.66 -7.11 32.79
CA GLN A 104 9.10 -5.71 32.81
C GLN A 104 8.17 -4.84 31.94
N GLU A 105 8.13 -3.54 32.22
CA GLU A 105 7.27 -2.57 31.50
C GLU A 105 7.88 -2.08 30.19
N ILE A 106 9.20 -2.03 30.11
CA ILE A 106 9.91 -1.55 28.92
C ILE A 106 10.55 -2.75 28.25
N VAL A 107 10.22 -3.02 27.00
CA VAL A 107 10.78 -4.13 26.21
C VAL A 107 11.69 -3.55 25.11
N PRO A 108 13.03 -3.51 25.32
CA PRO A 108 13.94 -2.95 24.34
C PRO A 108 14.08 -3.88 23.13
N VAL A 109 14.02 -3.29 21.95
CA VAL A 109 14.05 -3.95 20.65
C VAL A 109 15.36 -3.57 19.95
N ARG A 110 16.14 -4.56 19.52
CA ARG A 110 17.27 -4.35 18.61
C ARG A 110 16.96 -4.83 17.21
N ILE A 111 17.75 -4.34 16.27
CA ILE A 111 17.63 -4.66 14.84
C ILE A 111 18.85 -5.45 14.41
N ASN A 112 18.61 -6.53 13.68
CA ASN A 112 19.62 -7.30 12.98
C ASN A 112 19.25 -7.34 11.50
N ASP A 113 19.94 -6.54 10.70
CA ASP A 113 19.73 -6.46 9.27
C ASP A 113 20.79 -7.29 8.54
N SER A 114 20.54 -8.60 8.47
CA SER A 114 21.42 -9.53 7.79
C SER A 114 21.15 -9.65 6.29
N ALA A 115 20.00 -9.16 5.83
CA ALA A 115 19.67 -9.06 4.42
C ALA A 115 20.52 -7.97 3.74
N ASP A 116 20.75 -6.84 4.43
CA ASP A 116 21.60 -5.73 3.96
C ASP A 116 21.28 -5.29 2.52
N ASP A 117 19.98 -5.20 2.21
CA ASP A 117 19.49 -4.84 0.87
C ASP A 117 19.35 -3.31 0.67
N GLY A 118 19.85 -2.53 1.63
CA GLY A 118 19.85 -1.07 1.59
C GLY A 118 18.55 -0.41 2.08
N ARG A 119 17.54 -1.17 2.52
CA ARG A 119 16.31 -0.59 3.08
C ARG A 119 16.56 0.07 4.44
N ASN A 120 15.71 1.03 4.80
CA ASN A 120 15.73 1.63 6.13
C ASN A 120 15.00 0.74 7.15
N THR A 121 15.68 -0.29 7.64
CA THR A 121 15.16 -1.22 8.67
C THR A 121 14.83 -0.54 9.99
N THR A 122 15.51 0.56 10.32
CA THR A 122 15.17 1.36 11.52
C THR A 122 13.78 1.98 11.41
N ALA A 123 13.43 2.55 10.25
CA ALA A 123 12.10 3.10 10.04
C ALA A 123 11.00 2.02 10.11
N LEU A 124 11.26 0.82 9.56
CA LEU A 124 10.34 -0.33 9.65
C LEU A 124 10.08 -0.77 11.10
N THR A 125 11.15 -0.88 11.90
CA THR A 125 11.04 -1.28 13.30
C THR A 125 10.33 -0.21 14.13
N LEU A 126 10.66 1.08 13.96
CA LEU A 126 9.99 2.17 14.68
C LEU A 126 8.49 2.24 14.36
N ARG A 127 8.11 2.16 13.06
CA ARG A 127 6.69 2.13 12.65
C ARG A 127 5.93 0.91 13.17
N THR A 128 6.63 -0.19 13.44
CA THR A 128 6.05 -1.38 14.11
C THR A 128 5.85 -1.14 15.60
N ILE A 129 6.88 -0.61 16.28
CA ILE A 129 6.83 -0.26 17.70
C ILE A 129 5.70 0.74 17.97
N ASP A 130 5.60 1.80 17.16
CA ASP A 130 4.57 2.82 17.31
C ASP A 130 3.16 2.24 17.12
N TYR A 131 2.99 1.36 16.11
CA TYR A 131 1.72 0.66 15.89
C TYR A 131 1.31 -0.16 17.12
N TRP A 132 2.19 -1.03 17.63
CA TRP A 132 1.82 -1.86 18.77
C TRP A 132 1.64 -1.05 20.04
N ASN A 133 2.52 -0.10 20.35
CA ASN A 133 2.36 0.75 21.54
C ASN A 133 1.06 1.56 21.51
N ALA A 134 0.55 1.95 20.34
CA ALA A 134 -0.72 2.65 20.21
C ALA A 134 -1.96 1.74 20.37
N ASN A 135 -1.80 0.42 20.27
CA ASN A 135 -2.92 -0.53 20.24
C ASN A 135 -2.83 -1.64 21.30
N ILE A 136 -1.71 -1.80 22.01
CA ILE A 136 -1.41 -2.95 22.87
C ILE A 136 -2.46 -3.19 23.97
N GLU A 137 -2.96 -2.11 24.58
CA GLU A 137 -4.00 -2.16 25.62
C GLU A 137 -5.33 -2.76 25.13
N ARG A 138 -5.53 -2.88 23.81
CA ARG A 138 -6.72 -3.54 23.23
C ARG A 138 -6.61 -5.06 23.24
N TYR A 139 -5.39 -5.59 23.33
CA TYR A 139 -5.07 -6.99 23.06
C TYR A 139 -4.52 -7.72 24.28
N THR A 140 -3.98 -6.98 25.25
CA THR A 140 -3.45 -7.56 26.48
C THR A 140 -3.69 -6.63 27.66
N ASP A 141 -3.97 -7.23 28.82
CA ASP A 141 -4.10 -6.54 30.10
C ASP A 141 -2.74 -6.27 30.78
N PHE A 142 -1.63 -6.73 30.18
CA PHE A 142 -0.30 -6.54 30.74
C PHE A 142 0.27 -5.16 30.37
N GLU A 143 0.78 -4.47 31.39
CA GLU A 143 1.42 -3.16 31.22
C GLU A 143 2.86 -3.34 30.72
N TYR A 144 3.07 -3.13 29.41
CA TYR A 144 4.39 -2.98 28.81
C TYR A 144 4.33 -2.22 27.49
N ARG A 145 5.48 -1.74 27.02
CA ARG A 145 5.66 -1.10 25.72
C ARG A 145 7.01 -1.46 25.11
N PHE A 146 7.04 -1.51 23.78
CA PHE A 146 8.28 -1.69 23.04
C PHE A 146 9.03 -0.36 22.92
N VAL A 147 10.36 -0.40 22.94
CA VAL A 147 11.21 0.76 22.64
C VAL A 147 12.38 0.30 21.79
N LEU A 148 12.88 1.16 20.90
CA LEU A 148 14.16 0.87 20.26
C LEU A 148 15.26 0.89 21.33
N ALA A 149 16.09 -0.15 21.38
CA ALA A 149 17.15 -0.28 22.37
C ALA A 149 18.25 0.77 22.13
N GLU A 150 18.64 1.49 23.19
CA GLU A 150 19.79 2.40 23.15
C GLU A 150 21.11 1.61 23.11
N ASP A 151 21.19 0.54 23.90
CA ASP A 151 22.25 -0.46 23.88
C ASP A 151 21.67 -1.81 23.38
N PRO A 152 22.16 -2.37 22.26
CA PRO A 152 21.68 -3.66 21.74
C PRO A 152 21.94 -4.85 22.68
N ASP A 153 22.82 -4.74 23.68
CA ASP A 153 23.04 -5.80 24.66
C ASP A 153 21.91 -5.87 25.72
N ASP A 154 21.14 -4.80 25.89
CA ASP A 154 19.97 -4.74 26.79
C ASP A 154 18.67 -5.22 26.11
N ALA A 155 18.73 -5.59 24.84
CA ALA A 155 17.57 -5.98 24.06
C ALA A 155 16.90 -7.25 24.57
N ARG A 156 15.57 -7.25 24.54
CA ARG A 156 14.71 -8.40 24.85
C ARG A 156 13.99 -8.94 23.62
N VAL A 157 13.93 -8.15 22.56
CA VAL A 157 13.48 -8.56 21.23
C VAL A 157 14.56 -8.21 20.21
N GLU A 158 14.86 -9.12 19.31
CA GLU A 158 15.64 -8.87 18.10
C GLU A 158 14.76 -9.04 16.87
N VAL A 159 14.59 -7.98 16.09
CA VAL A 159 13.99 -8.05 14.76
C VAL A 159 15.07 -8.41 13.75
N GLN A 160 14.94 -9.57 13.11
CA GLN A 160 15.92 -10.08 12.15
C GLN A 160 15.38 -9.96 10.73
N PHE A 161 15.86 -8.98 9.97
CA PHE A 161 15.61 -8.89 8.54
C PHE A 161 16.59 -9.81 7.79
N ARG A 162 16.04 -10.76 7.01
CA ARG A 162 16.79 -11.83 6.34
C ARG A 162 16.38 -11.98 4.89
N GLU A 163 17.24 -12.51 4.03
CA GLU A 163 16.87 -12.82 2.64
C GLU A 163 15.76 -13.87 2.55
N SER A 164 15.75 -14.86 3.46
CA SER A 164 14.69 -15.87 3.59
C SER A 164 14.49 -16.30 5.04
N VAL A 165 13.28 -16.74 5.38
CA VAL A 165 12.98 -17.42 6.65
C VAL A 165 12.65 -18.88 6.36
N ASP A 166 13.70 -19.71 6.38
CA ASP A 166 13.62 -21.10 5.95
C ASP A 166 12.79 -21.99 6.88
N ARG A 167 12.67 -21.62 8.16
CA ARG A 167 11.88 -22.34 9.17
C ARG A 167 11.25 -21.43 10.21
N CYS A 168 10.01 -21.72 10.54
CA CYS A 168 9.37 -21.28 11.78
C CYS A 168 8.91 -22.50 12.56
N ASP A 169 9.42 -22.63 13.79
CA ASP A 169 9.31 -23.84 14.60
C ASP A 169 9.73 -25.13 13.83
N GLU A 170 9.24 -26.29 14.26
CA GLU A 170 9.63 -27.60 13.71
C GLU A 170 8.91 -27.97 12.40
N GLN A 171 7.94 -27.16 11.93
CA GLN A 171 6.95 -27.61 10.96
C GLN A 171 6.76 -26.74 9.71
N GLU A 172 7.11 -25.45 9.74
CA GLU A 172 6.88 -24.57 8.59
C GLU A 172 8.19 -24.24 7.85
N THR A 173 8.15 -24.21 6.52
CA THR A 173 9.30 -23.85 5.68
C THR A 173 8.92 -22.79 4.66
N ASN A 174 9.80 -21.80 4.45
CA ASN A 174 9.58 -20.65 3.56
C ASN A 174 8.38 -19.80 3.98
N VAL A 175 8.47 -19.21 5.17
CA VAL A 175 7.46 -18.30 5.70
C VAL A 175 7.92 -16.86 5.52
N ALA A 176 6.97 -15.91 5.44
CA ALA A 176 7.31 -14.49 5.34
C ALA A 176 7.91 -13.95 6.64
N GLY A 177 7.57 -14.53 7.78
CA GLY A 177 8.11 -14.17 9.08
C GLY A 177 7.92 -15.27 10.11
N CYS A 178 8.55 -15.10 11.27
CA CYS A 178 8.44 -16.00 12.41
C CYS A 178 8.76 -15.30 13.73
N ALA A 179 7.89 -15.47 14.71
CA ALA A 179 8.10 -15.01 16.08
C ALA A 179 7.56 -16.01 17.10
N ALA A 180 8.02 -15.88 18.34
CA ALA A 180 7.45 -16.63 19.46
C ALA A 180 6.03 -16.14 19.76
N TYR A 181 5.13 -17.07 20.07
CA TYR A 181 3.78 -16.78 20.52
C TYR A 181 3.74 -16.63 22.06
N LEU A 182 3.60 -15.40 22.54
CA LEU A 182 3.65 -15.04 23.96
C LEU A 182 2.25 -14.76 24.52
N HIS A 183 1.54 -15.81 24.95
CA HIS A 183 0.22 -15.70 25.58
C HIS A 183 0.28 -15.75 27.10
N GLU A 184 -0.85 -15.52 27.78
CA GLU A 184 -0.97 -15.67 29.23
C GLU A 184 -0.43 -17.02 29.72
N GLY A 185 0.44 -16.99 30.73
CA GLY A 185 1.08 -18.19 31.28
C GLY A 185 2.35 -18.65 30.53
N THR A 186 2.74 -17.97 29.45
CA THR A 186 4.08 -18.10 28.87
C THR A 186 5.06 -17.12 29.51
N ARG A 187 6.35 -17.39 29.34
CA ARG A 187 7.42 -16.48 29.75
C ARG A 187 8.36 -16.28 28.58
N ALA A 188 8.62 -15.02 28.23
CA ALA A 188 9.59 -14.67 27.22
C ALA A 188 10.99 -15.18 27.61
N ARG A 189 11.73 -15.66 26.62
CA ARG A 189 13.16 -15.95 26.73
C ARG A 189 13.95 -14.69 27.03
N ASP A 190 15.24 -14.86 27.26
CA ASP A 190 16.13 -13.72 27.48
C ASP A 190 16.22 -12.78 26.27
N LEU A 191 16.08 -13.35 25.08
CA LEU A 191 15.95 -12.63 23.83
C LEU A 191 14.97 -13.37 22.94
N GLU A 192 13.83 -12.76 22.65
CA GLU A 192 12.92 -13.25 21.62
C GLU A 192 13.36 -12.73 20.25
N VAL A 193 13.09 -13.54 19.22
CA VAL A 193 13.48 -13.23 17.84
C VAL A 193 12.21 -13.14 17.00
N ALA A 194 12.05 -12.01 16.31
CA ALA A 194 11.08 -11.83 15.24
C ALA A 194 11.84 -11.81 13.91
N ALA A 195 11.89 -12.95 13.21
CA ALA A 195 12.51 -13.07 11.91
C ALA A 195 11.53 -12.62 10.82
N VAL A 196 12.00 -11.80 9.88
CA VAL A 196 11.19 -11.22 8.81
C VAL A 196 11.96 -11.36 7.49
N GLU A 197 11.29 -11.92 6.49
CA GLU A 197 11.81 -11.96 5.12
C GLU A 197 11.82 -10.53 4.56
N SER A 198 12.98 -10.13 4.05
CA SER A 198 13.19 -8.82 3.45
C SER A 198 12.59 -8.72 2.04
N GLN A 199 12.45 -9.82 1.30
CA GLN A 199 11.98 -9.76 -0.08
C GLN A 199 10.62 -9.06 -0.21
N GLY A 200 10.50 -8.17 -1.20
CA GLY A 200 9.28 -7.40 -1.46
C GLY A 200 9.39 -5.92 -1.06
N SER A 201 8.24 -5.26 -1.03
CA SER A 201 8.15 -3.82 -0.72
C SER A 201 8.24 -3.52 0.78
N ASN A 202 8.62 -2.28 1.16
CA ASN A 202 8.64 -1.90 2.58
C ASN A 202 7.25 -1.99 3.22
N ALA A 203 6.17 -1.69 2.49
CA ALA A 203 4.80 -1.87 2.99
C ALA A 203 4.52 -3.35 3.37
N GLY A 204 4.92 -4.28 2.49
CA GLY A 204 4.79 -5.72 2.76
C GLY A 204 5.62 -6.18 3.96
N VAL A 205 6.88 -5.75 4.01
CA VAL A 205 7.78 -6.10 5.13
C VAL A 205 7.33 -5.45 6.44
N LEU A 206 6.80 -4.23 6.41
CA LEU A 206 6.19 -3.58 7.56
C LEU A 206 4.98 -4.36 8.08
N ALA A 207 4.10 -4.80 7.18
CA ALA A 207 2.94 -5.63 7.53
C ALA A 207 3.37 -6.96 8.19
N THR A 208 4.36 -7.65 7.62
CA THR A 208 4.93 -8.86 8.22
C THR A 208 5.55 -8.58 9.58
N THR A 209 6.36 -7.53 9.71
CA THR A 209 7.00 -7.17 11.00
C THR A 209 5.95 -6.88 12.07
N ARG A 210 4.85 -6.21 11.72
CA ARG A 210 3.71 -5.99 12.61
C ARG A 210 3.03 -7.30 12.99
N HIS A 211 2.79 -8.20 12.03
CA HIS A 211 2.21 -9.53 12.29
C HIS A 211 3.05 -10.32 13.30
N GLU A 212 4.37 -10.38 13.11
CA GLU A 212 5.26 -11.08 14.02
C GLU A 212 5.25 -10.51 15.44
N PHE A 213 5.15 -9.18 15.57
CA PHE A 213 4.96 -8.55 16.88
C PHE A 213 3.60 -8.85 17.51
N GLY A 214 2.57 -9.14 16.71
CA GLY A 214 1.28 -9.60 17.24
C GLY A 214 1.41 -10.90 18.01
N HIS A 215 2.26 -11.83 17.56
CA HIS A 215 2.58 -13.04 18.33
C HIS A 215 3.29 -12.72 19.65
N LEU A 216 4.19 -11.74 19.65
CA LEU A 216 4.86 -11.25 20.86
C LEU A 216 3.90 -10.52 21.83
N VAL A 217 2.76 -10.04 21.32
CA VAL A 217 1.68 -9.43 22.11
C VAL A 217 0.65 -10.47 22.59
N GLY A 218 0.73 -11.70 22.07
CA GLY A 218 -0.12 -12.81 22.48
C GLY A 218 -1.30 -13.08 21.56
N LEU A 219 -1.24 -12.61 20.31
CA LEU A 219 -2.23 -12.89 19.27
C LEU A 219 -1.81 -14.08 18.41
N ASN A 220 -2.76 -14.96 18.10
CA ASN A 220 -2.60 -16.06 17.14
C ASN A 220 -3.25 -15.71 15.79
N HIS A 221 -3.13 -16.60 14.79
CA HIS A 221 -3.65 -16.37 13.44
C HIS A 221 -5.18 -16.30 13.30
N SER A 222 -5.94 -16.52 14.36
CA SER A 222 -7.40 -16.40 14.38
C SER A 222 -7.89 -15.21 15.20
N ASP A 223 -6.97 -14.47 15.82
CA ASP A 223 -7.33 -13.31 16.64
C ASP A 223 -7.43 -12.05 15.78
N GLU A 224 -8.29 -11.12 16.22
CA GLU A 224 -8.35 -9.79 15.61
C GLU A 224 -7.07 -8.98 15.89
N PRO A 225 -6.66 -8.09 14.97
CA PRO A 225 -7.36 -7.73 13.75
C PRO A 225 -7.01 -8.69 12.60
N LEU A 226 -8.04 -9.29 11.99
CA LEU A 226 -7.87 -10.38 11.02
C LEU A 226 -7.17 -9.94 9.73
N ASP A 227 -7.26 -8.66 9.37
CA ASP A 227 -6.49 -8.11 8.25
C ASP A 227 -4.97 -8.23 8.47
N LEU A 228 -4.50 -8.09 9.71
CA LEU A 228 -3.10 -8.22 10.11
C LEU A 228 -2.73 -9.65 10.50
N MET A 229 -3.44 -10.21 11.47
CA MET A 229 -3.05 -11.46 12.13
C MET A 229 -3.48 -12.71 11.38
N ALA A 230 -4.47 -12.63 10.49
CA ALA A 230 -5.01 -13.85 9.91
C ALA A 230 -4.04 -14.55 8.95
N GLN A 231 -3.99 -15.88 9.08
CA GLN A 231 -3.30 -16.77 8.17
C GLN A 231 -4.04 -18.09 8.11
N ARG A 232 -4.53 -18.48 6.92
CA ARG A 232 -5.37 -19.67 6.73
C ARG A 232 -6.54 -19.72 7.69
N TYR A 233 -7.16 -18.58 7.92
CA TYR A 233 -8.36 -18.48 8.75
C TYR A 233 -9.46 -19.40 8.20
N GLU A 234 -10.07 -20.21 9.07
CA GLU A 234 -11.09 -21.18 8.65
C GLU A 234 -12.46 -20.54 8.37
N GLY A 235 -12.68 -19.32 8.88
CA GLY A 235 -13.87 -18.54 8.56
C GLY A 235 -13.74 -17.80 7.23
N ASP A 236 -14.81 -17.15 6.83
CA ASP A 236 -14.87 -16.36 5.59
C ASP A 236 -14.48 -14.91 5.90
N ILE A 237 -13.36 -14.46 5.35
CA ILE A 237 -12.96 -13.06 5.38
C ILE A 237 -13.34 -12.47 4.03
N ARG A 238 -13.98 -11.30 4.04
CA ARG A 238 -14.45 -10.68 2.79
C ARG A 238 -13.31 -10.48 1.79
N ASP A 239 -13.48 -10.97 0.56
CA ASP A 239 -12.60 -10.76 -0.58
C ASP A 239 -12.27 -9.28 -0.82
N ALA A 240 -11.07 -8.98 -1.29
CA ALA A 240 -10.62 -7.63 -1.60
C ALA A 240 -11.51 -6.92 -2.64
N THR A 241 -12.05 -7.66 -3.60
CA THR A 241 -12.96 -7.11 -4.62
C THR A 241 -14.32 -6.71 -4.05
N ASP A 242 -14.72 -7.30 -2.92
CA ASP A 242 -15.99 -6.99 -2.25
C ASP A 242 -15.81 -6.00 -1.10
N ARG A 243 -14.57 -5.54 -0.85
CA ARG A 243 -14.25 -4.55 0.17
C ARG A 243 -14.32 -3.14 -0.39
N PRO A 244 -15.00 -2.22 0.30
CA PRO A 244 -14.91 -0.79 -0.02
C PRO A 244 -13.49 -0.22 0.10
N PHE A 245 -12.67 -0.82 0.98
CA PHE A 245 -11.26 -0.47 1.13
C PHE A 245 -10.43 -1.73 1.40
N PRO A 246 -9.77 -2.31 0.38
CA PRO A 246 -9.02 -3.55 0.50
C PRO A 246 -7.56 -3.37 0.95
N TRP A 247 -7.27 -2.36 1.78
CA TRP A 247 -5.92 -2.08 2.26
C TRP A 247 -5.86 -2.11 3.78
N TYR A 248 -4.64 -2.11 4.33
CA TYR A 248 -4.43 -1.96 5.76
C TYR A 248 -4.76 -0.54 6.23
N GLY A 249 -5.48 -0.43 7.34
CA GLY A 249 -5.81 0.85 7.96
C GLY A 249 -6.92 1.61 7.24
N ASP A 250 -6.86 2.93 7.29
CA ASP A 250 -7.86 3.86 6.77
C ASP A 250 -7.27 4.93 5.85
N THR A 251 -5.98 4.86 5.55
CA THR A 251 -5.27 5.85 4.74
C THR A 251 -4.51 5.15 3.61
N LEU A 252 -4.79 5.56 2.36
CA LEU A 252 -4.07 5.10 1.18
C LEU A 252 -3.00 6.12 0.78
N HIS A 253 -1.75 5.71 0.83
CA HIS A 253 -0.63 6.55 0.42
C HIS A 253 -0.30 6.30 -1.05
N VAL A 254 -0.32 7.36 -1.84
CA VAL A 254 0.00 7.36 -3.26
C VAL A 254 1.26 8.17 -3.49
N ALA A 255 2.32 7.54 -3.98
CA ALA A 255 3.55 8.23 -4.37
C ALA A 255 3.73 8.23 -5.88
N VAL A 256 4.53 9.19 -6.38
CA VAL A 256 4.88 9.30 -7.79
C VAL A 256 6.39 9.41 -7.97
N GLU A 257 6.91 8.70 -8.96
CA GLU A 257 8.31 8.76 -9.41
C GLU A 257 8.35 9.46 -10.78
N PRO A 258 8.18 10.79 -10.83
CA PRO A 258 7.86 11.49 -12.07
C PRO A 258 9.01 11.51 -13.07
N ASP A 259 10.26 11.40 -12.60
CA ASP A 259 11.45 11.35 -13.46
C ASP A 259 11.52 10.09 -14.32
N THR A 260 10.67 9.09 -14.02
CA THR A 260 10.54 7.86 -14.80
C THR A 260 9.48 7.96 -15.89
N ILE A 261 8.63 8.99 -15.85
CA ILE A 261 7.47 9.18 -16.73
C ILE A 261 7.81 10.27 -17.76
N ASP A 262 7.39 10.07 -19.02
CA ASP A 262 7.63 11.04 -20.08
C ASP A 262 6.86 12.36 -19.83
N GLY A 263 7.58 13.48 -19.71
CA GLY A 263 7.01 14.81 -19.52
C GLY A 263 7.83 15.71 -18.62
N ASP A 264 7.29 16.88 -18.27
CA ASP A 264 7.76 17.74 -17.20
C ASP A 264 7.40 17.11 -15.83
N PRO A 265 8.38 16.76 -14.98
CA PRO A 265 8.12 16.15 -13.69
C PRO A 265 7.19 16.95 -12.78
N ALA A 266 7.15 18.27 -12.89
CA ALA A 266 6.25 19.11 -12.11
C ALA A 266 4.79 18.93 -12.56
N VAL A 267 4.56 18.86 -13.88
CA VAL A 267 3.23 18.60 -14.45
C VAL A 267 2.74 17.21 -14.10
N VAL A 268 3.62 16.20 -14.16
CA VAL A 268 3.32 14.82 -13.77
C VAL A 268 2.90 14.73 -12.30
N ARG A 269 3.63 15.38 -11.38
CA ARG A 269 3.27 15.42 -9.95
C ARG A 269 1.90 16.06 -9.74
N GLU A 270 1.64 17.16 -10.42
CA GLU A 270 0.38 17.89 -10.33
C GLU A 270 -0.81 17.05 -10.82
N GLN A 271 -0.63 16.36 -11.94
CA GLN A 271 -1.62 15.46 -12.51
C GLN A 271 -1.95 14.29 -11.57
N VAL A 272 -0.94 13.70 -10.93
CA VAL A 272 -1.16 12.67 -9.90
C VAL A 272 -1.87 13.25 -8.68
N ARG A 273 -1.52 14.47 -8.25
CA ARG A 273 -2.19 15.16 -7.13
C ARG A 273 -3.69 15.34 -7.40
N HIS A 274 -4.08 15.77 -8.60
CA HIS A 274 -5.50 15.87 -8.97
C HIS A 274 -6.24 14.53 -8.87
N ALA A 275 -5.61 13.44 -9.28
CA ALA A 275 -6.19 12.11 -9.12
C ALA A 275 -6.35 11.72 -7.66
N VAL A 276 -5.34 11.98 -6.82
CA VAL A 276 -5.43 11.72 -5.37
C VAL A 276 -6.54 12.54 -4.72
N GLU A 277 -6.62 13.84 -5.02
CA GLU A 277 -7.64 14.74 -4.48
C GLU A 277 -9.06 14.35 -4.89
N TYR A 278 -9.23 13.87 -6.13
CA TYR A 278 -10.52 13.36 -6.59
C TYR A 278 -10.99 12.15 -5.76
N TYR A 279 -10.09 11.22 -5.42
CA TYR A 279 -10.43 10.06 -4.59
C TYR A 279 -10.57 10.42 -3.10
N ASP A 280 -9.76 11.34 -2.57
CA ASP A 280 -9.90 11.85 -1.20
C ASP A 280 -11.23 12.61 -1.01
N ALA A 281 -11.73 13.27 -2.06
CA ALA A 281 -13.05 13.90 -2.08
C ALA A 281 -14.22 12.91 -2.21
N GLY A 282 -13.96 11.60 -2.24
CA GLY A 282 -14.97 10.54 -2.24
C GLY A 282 -15.21 9.86 -3.58
N ALA A 283 -14.60 10.34 -4.68
CA ALA A 283 -14.73 9.80 -6.04
C ALA A 283 -16.17 9.40 -6.42
N ASP A 284 -17.10 10.36 -6.40
CA ASP A 284 -18.53 10.15 -6.68
C ASP A 284 -19.21 9.09 -5.79
N GLY A 285 -18.73 8.94 -4.55
CA GLY A 285 -19.27 8.02 -3.55
C GLY A 285 -18.72 6.59 -3.65
N THR A 286 -17.67 6.38 -4.44
CA THR A 286 -16.97 5.09 -4.54
C THR A 286 -15.95 4.88 -3.42
N VAL A 287 -15.52 5.94 -2.74
CA VAL A 287 -14.63 5.88 -1.57
C VAL A 287 -15.41 6.11 -0.28
N PRO A 288 -15.23 5.29 0.78
CA PRO A 288 -15.86 5.50 2.08
C PRO A 288 -15.44 6.81 2.76
N GLU A 289 -16.37 7.46 3.48
CA GLU A 289 -16.12 8.74 4.18
C GLU A 289 -15.01 8.68 5.26
N ASN A 290 -14.73 7.49 5.77
CA ASN A 290 -13.71 7.28 6.81
C ASN A 290 -12.34 6.87 6.24
N VAL A 291 -12.16 6.96 4.92
CA VAL A 291 -10.90 6.66 4.25
C VAL A 291 -10.28 7.96 3.75
N SER A 292 -8.97 8.12 3.96
CA SER A 292 -8.18 9.23 3.41
C SER A 292 -7.28 8.74 2.28
N VAL A 293 -7.10 9.55 1.24
CA VAL A 293 -6.18 9.27 0.13
C VAL A 293 -5.19 10.41 0.04
N VAL A 294 -3.91 10.12 0.24
CA VAL A 294 -2.90 11.16 0.42
C VAL A 294 -1.72 10.95 -0.51
N VAL A 295 -1.15 12.06 -0.98
CA VAL A 295 0.15 12.03 -1.66
C VAL A 295 1.21 11.75 -0.61
N SER A 296 2.11 10.81 -0.89
CA SER A 296 3.25 10.49 -0.03
C SER A 296 4.56 10.85 -0.71
N ASP A 297 5.46 11.47 0.07
CA ASP A 297 6.85 11.75 -0.31
C ASP A 297 7.79 10.57 -0.02
N GLU A 298 7.26 9.44 0.50
CA GLU A 298 7.99 8.21 0.82
C GLU A 298 7.53 7.06 -0.11
N PRO A 299 7.95 7.03 -1.39
CA PRO A 299 7.51 6.03 -2.37
C PRO A 299 7.82 4.59 -1.99
N GLU A 300 8.81 4.37 -1.13
CA GLU A 300 9.15 3.07 -0.61
C GLU A 300 8.08 2.51 0.36
N PHE A 301 7.37 3.38 1.08
CA PHE A 301 6.31 3.03 2.03
C PHE A 301 4.90 3.20 1.46
N ALA A 302 4.74 3.92 0.35
CA ALA A 302 3.43 4.10 -0.27
C ALA A 302 2.83 2.78 -0.78
N GLU A 303 1.55 2.54 -0.50
CA GLU A 303 0.81 1.37 -0.99
C GLU A 303 0.68 1.40 -2.53
N VAL A 304 0.47 2.60 -3.09
CA VAL A 304 0.38 2.83 -4.53
C VAL A 304 1.57 3.66 -4.99
N VAL A 305 2.27 3.21 -6.03
CA VAL A 305 3.34 3.98 -6.67
C VAL A 305 3.08 4.14 -8.16
N VAL A 306 3.01 5.40 -8.60
CA VAL A 306 2.87 5.82 -10.00
C VAL A 306 4.26 6.03 -10.59
N THR A 307 4.61 5.25 -11.61
CA THR A 307 5.98 5.18 -12.15
C THR A 307 5.95 4.64 -13.58
N ASN A 308 7.09 4.61 -14.26
CA ASN A 308 7.31 3.75 -15.43
C ASN A 308 8.61 2.95 -15.33
N ASP A 309 9.14 2.81 -14.11
CA ASP A 309 10.40 2.11 -13.89
C ASP A 309 10.26 0.60 -14.10
N SER A 310 11.14 0.05 -14.94
CA SER A 310 11.26 -1.39 -15.17
C SER A 310 11.68 -2.16 -13.92
N GLU A 311 12.40 -1.54 -12.98
CA GLU A 311 12.75 -2.15 -11.68
C GLU A 311 11.52 -2.36 -10.80
N ARG A 312 10.46 -1.55 -10.99
CA ARG A 312 9.15 -1.73 -10.36
C ARG A 312 8.26 -2.73 -11.12
N GLY A 313 8.78 -3.36 -12.17
CA GLY A 313 8.09 -4.33 -13.01
C GLY A 313 7.31 -3.73 -14.17
N CYS A 314 7.42 -2.42 -14.41
CA CYS A 314 6.71 -1.79 -15.51
C CYS A 314 7.24 -2.28 -16.87
N THR A 315 6.32 -2.72 -17.72
CA THR A 315 6.60 -3.25 -19.05
C THR A 315 5.72 -2.61 -20.13
N VAL A 316 4.95 -1.58 -19.75
CA VAL A 316 4.05 -0.88 -20.66
C VAL A 316 4.85 -0.03 -21.64
N THR A 317 4.61 -0.25 -22.93
CA THR A 317 5.27 0.49 -24.02
C THR A 317 4.33 1.48 -24.71
N ASP A 318 3.04 1.43 -24.37
CA ASP A 318 1.97 2.32 -24.81
C ASP A 318 0.86 2.29 -23.75
N GLY A 319 0.09 3.37 -23.64
CA GLY A 319 -0.98 3.49 -22.66
C GLY A 319 -0.50 3.40 -21.20
N SER A 320 -1.26 2.71 -20.37
CA SER A 320 -0.94 2.50 -18.95
C SER A 320 -1.33 1.10 -18.49
N GLY A 321 -0.76 0.67 -17.38
CA GLY A 321 -1.06 -0.63 -16.77
C GLY A 321 -0.93 -0.57 -15.26
N ALA A 322 -1.37 -1.63 -14.59
CA ALA A 322 -1.08 -1.79 -13.19
C ALA A 322 -0.68 -3.21 -12.83
N LEU A 323 0.24 -3.29 -11.88
CA LEU A 323 0.64 -4.49 -11.16
C LEU A 323 0.06 -4.41 -9.76
N ARG A 324 -0.50 -5.50 -9.27
CA ARG A 324 -1.03 -5.57 -7.91
C ARG A 324 -0.48 -6.79 -7.20
N SER A 325 -0.08 -6.59 -5.95
CA SER A 325 0.24 -7.63 -4.99
C SER A 325 -0.91 -7.76 -4.00
N VAL A 326 -1.24 -9.00 -3.65
CA VAL A 326 -2.36 -9.33 -2.79
C VAL A 326 -1.91 -10.26 -1.66
N ARG A 327 -2.70 -10.33 -0.59
CA ARG A 327 -2.55 -11.28 0.51
C ARG A 327 -3.86 -12.04 0.69
N ASN A 328 -3.74 -13.35 0.75
CA ASN A 328 -4.82 -14.26 1.12
C ASN A 328 -4.68 -14.59 2.61
N LEU A 329 -5.76 -14.39 3.34
CA LEU A 329 -5.86 -14.44 4.80
C LEU A 329 -6.63 -15.67 5.27
N ASP A 330 -7.56 -16.17 4.47
CA ASP A 330 -8.38 -17.33 4.79
C ASP A 330 -7.97 -18.58 3.98
N THR A 331 -8.90 -19.50 3.72
CA THR A 331 -8.62 -20.79 3.10
C THR A 331 -9.10 -20.86 1.65
N ASP A 332 -9.79 -19.85 1.15
CA ASP A 332 -10.28 -19.80 -0.21
C ASP A 332 -9.14 -19.35 -1.17
N GLU A 333 -9.39 -19.27 -2.48
CA GLU A 333 -8.34 -18.88 -3.47
C GLU A 333 -8.34 -17.38 -3.79
N ARG A 334 -9.35 -16.65 -3.34
CA ARG A 334 -9.48 -15.20 -3.51
C ARG A 334 -8.66 -14.53 -2.43
N ALA A 335 -8.37 -13.26 -2.62
CA ALA A 335 -7.45 -12.54 -1.75
C ALA A 335 -8.20 -11.41 -1.09
N GLU A 336 -7.94 -11.20 0.18
CA GLU A 336 -8.73 -10.34 1.06
C GLU A 336 -8.12 -8.94 1.15
N LEU A 337 -6.82 -8.82 0.87
CA LEU A 337 -6.10 -7.56 0.93
C LEU A 337 -5.21 -7.32 -0.28
N TYR A 338 -5.11 -6.05 -0.65
CA TYR A 338 -4.06 -5.52 -1.48
C TYR A 338 -2.89 -5.09 -0.56
N THR A 339 -1.69 -5.46 -0.96
CA THR A 339 -0.47 -5.15 -0.22
C THR A 339 0.42 -4.15 -0.95
N ARG A 340 0.24 -4.05 -2.28
CA ARG A 340 0.90 -3.06 -3.11
C ARG A 340 0.22 -2.92 -4.46
N MET A 341 0.28 -1.72 -5.03
CA MET A 341 -0.04 -1.47 -6.43
C MET A 341 1.03 -0.59 -7.09
N VAL A 342 1.46 -0.99 -8.27
CA VAL A 342 2.33 -0.18 -9.12
C VAL A 342 1.53 0.23 -10.36
N VAL A 343 1.32 1.53 -10.53
CA VAL A 343 0.66 2.11 -11.69
C VAL A 343 1.75 2.50 -12.69
N CYS A 344 1.81 1.76 -13.79
CA CYS A 344 2.77 1.95 -14.86
C CYS A 344 2.21 2.92 -15.91
N ILE A 345 2.86 4.06 -16.08
CA ILE A 345 2.46 5.12 -17.01
C ILE A 345 3.41 5.14 -18.21
N GLY A 346 2.96 4.63 -19.35
CA GLY A 346 3.70 4.69 -20.61
C GLY A 346 3.62 6.08 -21.27
N PRO A 347 3.93 6.18 -22.58
CA PRO A 347 3.97 7.46 -23.31
C PRO A 347 2.57 7.99 -23.65
N VAL A 348 1.77 8.31 -22.62
CA VAL A 348 0.39 8.83 -22.75
C VAL A 348 0.33 10.34 -22.94
N GLY A 349 1.41 11.06 -22.65
CA GLY A 349 1.45 12.52 -22.56
C GLY A 349 1.20 13.01 -21.14
N GLU A 350 1.99 13.99 -20.69
CA GLU A 350 1.96 14.51 -19.31
C GLU A 350 0.56 15.00 -18.89
N ASP A 351 -0.19 15.56 -19.83
CA ASP A 351 -1.56 16.07 -19.64
C ASP A 351 -2.61 14.98 -19.44
N ALA A 352 -2.31 13.73 -19.79
CA ALA A 352 -3.18 12.58 -19.58
C ALA A 352 -2.82 11.74 -18.36
N VAL A 353 -1.69 12.02 -17.69
CA VAL A 353 -1.19 11.20 -16.56
C VAL A 353 -2.23 11.10 -15.45
N GLY A 354 -2.86 12.21 -15.08
CA GLY A 354 -3.80 12.25 -13.97
C GLY A 354 -4.99 11.35 -14.25
N TRP A 355 -5.53 11.37 -15.47
CA TRP A 355 -6.64 10.50 -15.85
C TRP A 355 -6.28 9.03 -15.75
N HIS A 356 -5.09 8.66 -16.25
CA HIS A 356 -4.61 7.28 -16.20
C HIS A 356 -4.34 6.83 -14.76
N THR A 357 -3.77 7.69 -13.92
CA THR A 357 -3.62 7.43 -12.48
C THR A 357 -4.97 7.23 -11.81
N GLY A 358 -5.93 8.15 -12.04
CA GLY A 358 -7.28 8.06 -11.48
C GLY A 358 -8.04 6.81 -11.93
N TYR A 359 -7.88 6.40 -13.19
CA TYR A 359 -8.43 5.15 -13.70
C TYR A 359 -7.90 3.95 -12.90
N TRP A 360 -6.60 3.89 -12.63
CA TRP A 360 -6.00 2.79 -11.87
C TRP A 360 -6.25 2.87 -10.37
N LEU A 361 -6.39 4.05 -9.78
CA LEU A 361 -6.85 4.19 -8.39
C LEU A 361 -8.23 3.54 -8.19
N GLY A 362 -9.10 3.53 -9.21
CA GLY A 362 -10.36 2.78 -9.14
C GLY A 362 -10.14 1.29 -8.88
N SER A 363 -9.15 0.69 -9.56
CA SER A 363 -8.73 -0.69 -9.28
C SER A 363 -8.15 -0.88 -7.87
N ALA A 364 -7.55 0.17 -7.27
CA ALA A 364 -7.05 0.12 -5.90
C ALA A 364 -8.21 0.03 -4.89
N PHE A 365 -9.38 0.55 -5.21
CA PHE A 365 -10.61 0.42 -4.42
C PHE A 365 -11.44 -0.82 -4.80
N GLY A 366 -10.88 -1.76 -5.54
CA GLY A 366 -11.57 -2.99 -5.96
C GLY A 366 -12.57 -2.82 -7.10
N LEU A 367 -12.70 -1.60 -7.66
CA LEU A 367 -13.70 -1.28 -8.68
C LEU A 367 -13.36 -1.90 -10.04
N GLU A 368 -14.33 -2.63 -10.59
CA GLU A 368 -14.31 -3.04 -11.99
C GLU A 368 -14.44 -1.83 -12.92
N SER A 369 -14.11 -1.99 -14.20
CA SER A 369 -14.13 -0.88 -15.18
C SER A 369 -15.48 -0.14 -15.25
N GLY A 370 -16.61 -0.86 -15.12
CA GLY A 370 -17.95 -0.27 -15.17
C GLY A 370 -18.45 0.30 -13.83
N GLU A 371 -17.72 0.07 -12.74
CA GLU A 371 -18.06 0.56 -11.39
C GLU A 371 -17.35 1.87 -11.04
N ARG A 372 -16.39 2.28 -11.87
CA ARG A 372 -15.65 3.53 -11.70
C ARG A 372 -16.54 4.73 -11.99
N ALA A 373 -16.13 5.89 -11.52
CA ALA A 373 -16.77 7.14 -11.89
C ALA A 373 -16.84 7.34 -13.40
N ALA A 374 -17.87 8.04 -13.87
CA ALA A 374 -18.17 8.21 -15.30
C ALA A 374 -16.99 8.82 -16.08
N VAL A 375 -16.21 9.69 -15.43
CA VAL A 375 -15.00 10.30 -16.00
C VAL A 375 -13.96 9.26 -16.43
N PHE A 376 -13.97 8.04 -15.88
CA PHE A 376 -12.99 6.98 -16.17
C PHE A 376 -13.50 5.84 -17.07
N GLN A 377 -14.74 5.88 -17.56
CA GLN A 377 -15.32 4.76 -18.32
C GLN A 377 -15.10 4.88 -19.84
N ASP A 378 -15.66 5.92 -20.46
CA ASP A 378 -15.71 6.07 -21.93
C ASP A 378 -14.99 7.34 -22.42
N ALA A 379 -14.02 7.83 -21.63
CA ALA A 379 -13.33 9.08 -21.95
C ALA A 379 -12.55 9.01 -23.27
N ASP A 380 -12.77 9.99 -24.14
CA ASP A 380 -12.06 10.18 -25.40
C ASP A 380 -10.65 10.79 -25.19
N TYR A 381 -9.92 11.00 -26.29
CA TYR A 381 -8.56 11.53 -26.23
C TYR A 381 -8.49 12.92 -25.58
N GLY A 382 -9.46 13.79 -25.86
CA GLY A 382 -9.53 15.14 -25.31
C GLY A 382 -9.99 15.15 -23.87
N GLU A 383 -10.97 14.32 -23.51
CA GLU A 383 -11.49 14.19 -22.14
C GLU A 383 -10.39 13.74 -21.17
N ARG A 384 -9.54 12.77 -21.56
CA ARG A 384 -8.41 12.32 -20.75
C ARG A 384 -7.36 13.40 -20.46
N ARG A 385 -7.35 14.48 -21.25
CA ARG A 385 -6.41 15.61 -21.16
C ARG A 385 -7.06 16.89 -20.69
N SER A 386 -8.34 16.82 -20.34
CA SER A 386 -9.09 17.93 -19.80
C SER A 386 -8.87 18.05 -18.29
N GLU A 387 -9.42 19.10 -17.70
CA GLU A 387 -9.52 19.25 -16.24
C GLU A 387 -10.67 18.39 -15.70
N TRP A 388 -10.63 17.08 -15.97
CA TRP A 388 -11.72 16.11 -15.66
C TRP A 388 -12.01 15.97 -14.15
N TRP A 389 -11.15 16.51 -13.31
CA TRP A 389 -11.25 16.53 -11.86
C TRP A 389 -12.09 17.70 -11.31
N GLU A 390 -12.56 18.61 -12.17
CA GLU A 390 -13.38 19.79 -11.80
C GLU A 390 -14.90 19.53 -11.77
#